data_AF-A0A0S7BD15-F1
#
_entry.id   AF-A0A0S7BD15-F1
#
_cell.length_a   1.000
_cell.length_b   1.000
_cell.length_c   1.000
_cell.angle_alpha   90.00
_cell.angle_beta   90.00
_cell.angle_gamma   90.00
#
_symmetry.space_group_name_H-M   'P 1'
#
loop_
_entity.id
_entity.type
_entity.pdbx_description
1 polymer ?
#
loop_
_entity_poly.entity_id
_entity_poly.type
_entity_poly.pdbx_seq_one_letter_code
_entity_poly.pdbx_strand_id
1 'polypeptide(L)'
;MVTLNWHSGTGYDFFVSLYVLHHPDEFGLRPSWAAGVRSRLPAEQREFLERAQGYAHVPLTWLASLPLEKRDALDVIQALGDLSPEKRLEILLAPYDAPADLVQIIRSISSKGQWNVADLEAVKSVYARRYSALHGEALTHLCDACAQASQFGRQYVEVLQSYYQAFFAEEEERIRPVLKKGMEEARRMAVGLDPAELVERLSRGVQLPKLNELVELDLAPSYWSSPLIFYNPTGPGRAQLLYGVRPDPAGLVPGENVPVGLVEMLKALADPTRLRILRYLSQEPSTPSQLSRRLRLRAPTVVHHLKDLRLAGLVQVALQVEGEKRYALRREALQSMNYLLEEFLAGELPDAEAPEKSGGRIE
;
A
#
# COMPACT_ATOMS: atom_id res chain seq x y z
N MET A 1 -13.55 -23.78 -4.92
CA MET A 1 -12.77 -22.91 -5.81
C MET A 1 -13.22 -21.49 -5.50
N VAL A 2 -12.28 -20.59 -5.18
CA VAL A 2 -12.62 -19.21 -4.81
C VAL A 2 -13.26 -18.48 -5.99
N THR A 3 -14.32 -17.71 -5.73
CA THR A 3 -14.96 -16.86 -6.73
C THR A 3 -14.19 -15.55 -6.85
N LEU A 4 -13.77 -15.18 -8.06
CA LEU A 4 -13.06 -13.93 -8.31
C LEU A 4 -14.05 -12.84 -8.74
N ASN A 5 -14.14 -11.78 -7.95
CA ASN A 5 -14.91 -10.59 -8.27
C ASN A 5 -13.98 -9.47 -8.68
N TRP A 6 -14.41 -8.61 -9.60
CA TRP A 6 -13.58 -7.57 -10.18
C TRP A 6 -14.19 -6.20 -9.94
N HIS A 7 -13.45 -5.34 -9.24
CA HIS A 7 -13.90 -4.00 -8.86
C HIS A 7 -12.95 -2.93 -9.34
N SER A 8 -13.49 -1.74 -9.57
CA SER A 8 -12.71 -0.55 -9.91
C SER A 8 -13.29 0.63 -9.12
N GLY A 9 -12.45 1.62 -8.86
CA GLY A 9 -12.79 2.82 -8.11
C GLY A 9 -11.50 3.56 -7.76
N THR A 10 -11.36 4.78 -8.26
CA THR A 10 -10.15 5.59 -8.03
C THR A 10 -10.00 6.00 -6.56
N GLY A 11 -11.05 5.87 -5.74
CA GLY A 11 -11.01 6.03 -4.29
C GLY A 11 -10.03 5.09 -3.59
N TYR A 12 -9.74 3.90 -4.17
CA TYR A 12 -8.66 3.05 -3.67
C TYR A 12 -7.30 3.75 -3.79
N ASP A 13 -6.95 4.22 -4.99
CA ASP A 13 -5.70 4.96 -5.22
C ASP A 13 -5.67 6.31 -4.52
N PHE A 14 -6.82 6.93 -4.22
CA PHE A 14 -6.89 8.16 -3.43
C PHE A 14 -6.30 7.95 -2.02
N PHE A 15 -6.78 6.93 -1.30
CA PHE A 15 -6.25 6.63 0.03
C PHE A 15 -4.87 5.96 -0.02
N VAL A 16 -4.60 5.11 -1.02
CA VAL A 16 -3.29 4.47 -1.18
C VAL A 16 -2.21 5.51 -1.50
N SER A 17 -2.47 6.46 -2.41
CA SER A 17 -1.52 7.55 -2.71
C SER A 17 -1.23 8.41 -1.49
N LEU A 18 -2.27 8.76 -0.71
CA LEU A 18 -2.10 9.50 0.55
C LEU A 18 -1.20 8.74 1.53
N TYR A 19 -1.40 7.43 1.68
CA TYR A 19 -0.56 6.56 2.51
C TYR A 19 0.89 6.51 2.00
N VAL A 20 1.07 6.26 0.69
CA VAL A 20 2.39 6.17 0.05
C VAL A 20 3.20 7.47 0.20
N LEU A 21 2.54 8.63 0.08
CA LEU A 21 3.17 9.95 0.27
C LEU A 21 3.70 10.19 1.69
N HIS A 22 3.17 9.48 2.69
CA HIS A 22 3.63 9.54 4.08
C HIS A 22 4.58 8.39 4.45
N HIS A 23 4.66 7.36 3.60
CA HIS A 23 5.56 6.22 3.77
C HIS A 23 6.44 5.97 2.53
N PRO A 24 7.12 7.00 1.98
CA PRO A 24 7.76 6.91 0.66
C PRO A 24 8.80 5.77 0.56
N ASP A 25 9.59 5.55 1.60
CA ASP A 25 10.62 4.51 1.67
C ASP A 25 10.05 3.09 1.69
N GLU A 26 8.75 2.92 1.93
CA GLU A 26 8.07 1.62 1.88
C GLU A 26 7.65 1.24 0.47
N PHE A 27 7.55 2.20 -0.45
CA PHE A 27 7.03 2.00 -1.80
C PHE A 27 8.02 2.35 -2.91
N GLY A 28 9.27 2.66 -2.56
CA GLY A 28 10.29 3.09 -3.52
C GLY A 28 10.08 4.51 -4.05
N LEU A 29 9.27 5.32 -3.35
CA LEU A 29 9.05 6.71 -3.73
C LEU A 29 10.19 7.59 -3.23
N ARG A 30 10.65 8.55 -4.05
CA ARG A 30 11.65 9.54 -3.62
C ARG A 30 11.09 10.42 -2.49
N PRO A 31 11.72 10.45 -1.28
CA PRO A 31 11.21 11.23 -0.16
C PRO A 31 11.07 12.73 -0.45
N SER A 32 11.98 13.31 -1.24
CA SER A 32 11.92 14.71 -1.65
C SER A 32 10.71 15.03 -2.51
N TRP A 33 10.34 14.13 -3.42
CA TRP A 33 9.16 14.30 -4.26
C TRP A 33 7.88 14.16 -3.43
N ALA A 34 7.82 13.17 -2.54
CA ALA A 34 6.70 13.00 -1.62
C ALA A 34 6.52 14.24 -0.72
N ALA A 35 7.62 14.82 -0.22
CA ALA A 35 7.59 16.07 0.53
C ALA A 35 7.09 17.25 -0.31
N GLY A 36 7.49 17.34 -1.59
CA GLY A 36 7.03 18.37 -2.52
C GLY A 36 5.54 18.28 -2.87
N VAL A 37 4.97 17.08 -2.95
CA VAL A 37 3.52 16.91 -3.06
C VAL A 37 2.82 17.32 -1.77
N ARG A 38 3.31 16.85 -0.61
CA ARG A 38 2.73 17.22 0.69
C ARG A 38 2.78 18.73 0.93
N SER A 39 3.82 19.44 0.50
CA SER A 39 3.95 20.90 0.67
C SER A 39 2.92 21.73 -0.09
N ARG A 40 2.14 21.13 -1.00
CA ARG A 40 1.01 21.80 -1.67
C ARG A 40 -0.16 22.07 -0.71
N LEU A 41 -0.22 21.35 0.41
CA LEU A 41 -1.24 21.53 1.44
C LEU A 41 -0.87 22.63 2.45
N PRO A 42 -1.85 23.32 3.03
CA PRO A 42 -1.62 24.25 4.16
C PRO A 42 -0.86 23.58 5.31
N ALA A 43 -0.03 24.34 6.03
CA ALA A 43 0.84 23.82 7.09
C ALA A 43 0.07 23.02 8.16
N GLU A 44 -1.06 23.56 8.65
CA GLU A 44 -1.90 22.89 9.65
C GLU A 44 -2.45 21.55 9.15
N GLN A 45 -2.85 21.49 7.87
CA GLN A 45 -3.36 20.27 7.25
C GLN A 45 -2.25 19.21 7.05
N ARG A 46 -1.03 19.65 6.74
CA ARG A 46 0.14 18.75 6.63
C ARG A 46 0.48 18.13 7.97
N GLU A 47 0.55 18.93 9.03
CA GLU A 47 0.79 18.43 10.39
C GLU A 47 -0.31 17.47 10.84
N PHE A 48 -1.57 17.80 10.55
CA PHE A 48 -2.69 16.91 10.85
C PHE A 48 -2.56 15.54 10.15
N LEU A 49 -2.24 15.51 8.85
CA LEU A 49 -2.04 14.26 8.12
C LEU A 49 -0.84 13.48 8.64
N GLU A 50 0.26 14.14 8.93
CA GLU A 50 1.46 13.48 9.47
C GLU A 50 1.15 12.76 10.79
N ARG A 51 0.37 13.39 11.68
CA ARG A 51 -0.10 12.75 12.92
C ARG A 51 -1.07 11.60 12.62
N ALA A 52 -2.03 11.82 11.72
CA ALA A 52 -3.05 10.82 11.39
C ALA A 52 -2.44 9.55 10.76
N GLN A 53 -1.47 9.70 9.86
CA GLN A 53 -0.81 8.58 9.16
C GLN A 53 0.08 7.73 10.09
N GLY A 54 0.35 8.21 11.32
CA GLY A 54 1.00 7.40 12.35
C GLY A 54 0.16 6.23 12.86
N TYR A 55 -1.16 6.26 12.66
CA TYR A 55 -2.09 5.22 13.12
C TYR A 55 -3.19 4.85 12.10
N ALA A 56 -3.49 5.73 11.14
CA ALA A 56 -4.52 5.49 10.15
C ALA A 56 -4.01 4.54 9.06
N HIS A 57 -4.84 3.55 8.72
CA HIS A 57 -4.60 2.68 7.59
C HIS A 57 -5.49 3.08 6.40
N VAL A 58 -5.18 2.55 5.22
CA VAL A 58 -6.08 2.65 4.06
C VAL A 58 -7.42 1.96 4.43
N PRO A 59 -8.57 2.66 4.41
CA PRO A 59 -9.84 2.16 4.93
C PRO A 59 -10.53 1.17 3.96
N LEU A 60 -9.81 0.12 3.56
CA LEU A 60 -10.25 -0.82 2.53
C LEU A 60 -11.55 -1.55 2.89
N THR A 61 -11.73 -1.93 4.16
CA THR A 61 -12.98 -2.56 4.64
C THR A 61 -14.19 -1.67 4.36
N TRP A 62 -14.06 -0.38 4.64
CA TRP A 62 -15.14 0.58 4.39
C TRP A 62 -15.33 0.84 2.91
N LEU A 63 -14.24 1.06 2.15
CA LEU A 63 -14.30 1.23 0.69
C LEU A 63 -14.96 0.02 -0.01
N ALA A 64 -14.71 -1.19 0.48
CA ALA A 64 -15.34 -2.41 -0.02
C ALA A 64 -16.85 -2.52 0.29
N SER A 65 -17.35 -1.76 1.27
CA SER A 65 -18.77 -1.73 1.63
C SER A 65 -19.60 -0.70 0.84
N LEU A 66 -18.95 0.24 0.16
CA LEU A 66 -19.62 1.25 -0.67
C LEU A 66 -20.20 0.63 -1.97
N PRO A 67 -21.28 1.18 -2.56
CA PRO A 67 -21.78 0.75 -3.87
C PRO A 67 -20.69 0.86 -4.96
N LEU A 68 -20.65 -0.07 -5.91
CA LEU A 68 -19.56 -0.17 -6.89
C LEU A 68 -19.45 1.08 -7.78
N GLU A 69 -20.58 1.66 -8.12
CA GLU A 69 -20.71 2.88 -8.90
C GLU A 69 -20.37 4.16 -8.14
N LYS A 70 -20.04 4.06 -6.83
CA LYS A 70 -19.71 5.18 -5.94
C LYS A 70 -18.38 4.96 -5.22
N ARG A 71 -17.34 4.61 -5.96
CA ARG A 71 -16.00 4.31 -5.43
C ARG A 71 -14.90 5.17 -6.04
N ASP A 72 -15.23 6.19 -6.83
CA ASP A 72 -14.23 7.16 -7.27
C ASP A 72 -13.89 8.14 -6.15
N ALA A 73 -12.79 8.89 -6.29
CA ALA A 73 -12.24 9.69 -5.19
C ALA A 73 -13.25 10.70 -4.62
N LEU A 74 -13.99 11.39 -5.48
CA LEU A 74 -15.04 12.31 -5.04
C LEU A 74 -16.21 11.59 -4.36
N ASP A 75 -16.60 10.41 -4.86
CA ASP A 75 -17.68 9.62 -4.25
C ASP A 75 -17.32 9.21 -2.83
N VAL A 76 -16.08 8.75 -2.60
CA VAL A 76 -15.64 8.32 -1.28
C VAL A 76 -15.48 9.50 -0.33
N ILE A 77 -14.99 10.65 -0.81
CA ILE A 77 -14.94 11.88 0.00
C ILE A 77 -16.36 12.31 0.40
N GLN A 78 -17.32 12.27 -0.53
CA GLN A 78 -18.71 12.59 -0.25
C GLN A 78 -19.33 11.60 0.74
N ALA A 79 -19.17 10.29 0.50
CA ALA A 79 -19.69 9.25 1.37
C ALA A 79 -19.16 9.37 2.80
N LEU A 80 -17.89 9.77 2.97
CA LEU A 80 -17.31 10.03 4.29
C LEU A 80 -17.89 11.31 4.92
N GLY A 81 -18.13 12.35 4.09
CA GLY A 81 -18.77 13.60 4.49
C GLY A 81 -20.22 13.44 4.95
N ASP A 82 -20.97 12.51 4.37
CA ASP A 82 -22.37 12.22 4.72
C ASP A 82 -22.51 11.52 6.08
N LEU A 83 -21.42 10.95 6.61
CA LEU A 83 -21.39 10.36 7.94
C LEU A 83 -21.26 11.43 9.02
N SER A 84 -21.79 11.13 10.22
CA SER A 84 -21.56 11.98 11.39
C SER A 84 -20.05 12.05 11.69
N PRO A 85 -19.53 13.22 12.09
CA PRO A 85 -18.09 13.41 12.25
C PRO A 85 -17.41 12.36 13.15
N GLU A 86 -18.08 11.93 14.21
CA GLU A 86 -17.57 10.97 15.19
C GLU A 86 -17.34 9.57 14.58
N LYS A 87 -18.15 9.18 13.58
CA LYS A 87 -18.06 7.86 12.94
C LYS A 87 -16.89 7.76 11.95
N ARG A 88 -16.37 8.89 11.47
CA ARG A 88 -15.32 8.92 10.44
C ARG A 88 -14.00 8.36 10.95
N LEU A 89 -13.66 8.60 12.22
CA LEU A 89 -12.49 7.99 12.85
C LEU A 89 -12.65 6.47 13.00
N GLU A 90 -13.85 6.00 13.39
CA GLU A 90 -14.11 4.56 13.53
C GLU A 90 -13.84 3.80 12.23
N ILE A 91 -14.18 4.38 11.07
CA ILE A 91 -13.87 3.81 9.75
C ILE A 91 -12.38 3.59 9.52
N LEU A 92 -11.53 4.51 9.98
CA LEU A 92 -10.08 4.40 9.80
C LEU A 92 -9.45 3.37 10.75
N LEU A 93 -10.09 3.13 11.90
CA LEU A 93 -9.55 2.31 12.98
C LEU A 93 -10.13 0.89 13.05
N ALA A 94 -11.24 0.63 12.37
CA ALA A 94 -11.97 -0.63 12.47
C ALA A 94 -11.89 -1.43 11.15
N PRO A 95 -10.81 -2.20 10.91
CA PRO A 95 -10.86 -3.25 9.90
C PRO A 95 -11.93 -4.30 10.24
N TYR A 96 -12.29 -5.16 9.28
CA TYR A 96 -13.35 -6.15 9.47
C TYR A 96 -13.17 -7.02 10.72
N ASP A 97 -11.92 -7.41 11.02
CA ASP A 97 -11.54 -8.25 12.15
C ASP A 97 -11.05 -7.44 13.35
N ALA A 98 -11.41 -6.15 13.44
CA ALA A 98 -11.07 -5.29 14.57
C ALA A 98 -11.48 -5.95 15.89
N PRO A 99 -10.55 -6.10 16.85
CA PRO A 99 -10.85 -6.67 18.14
C PRO A 99 -11.98 -5.91 18.85
N ALA A 100 -12.93 -6.65 19.43
CA ALA A 100 -14.07 -6.04 20.12
C ALA A 100 -13.63 -5.14 21.29
N ASP A 101 -12.53 -5.49 21.96
CA ASP A 101 -11.93 -4.67 23.02
C ASP A 101 -11.38 -3.35 22.48
N LEU A 102 -10.72 -3.33 21.31
CA LEU A 102 -10.28 -2.08 20.66
C LEU A 102 -11.45 -1.14 20.35
N VAL A 103 -12.50 -1.67 19.72
CA VAL A 103 -13.69 -0.89 19.37
C VAL A 103 -14.35 -0.31 20.63
N GLN A 104 -14.43 -1.09 21.71
CA GLN A 104 -14.96 -0.64 22.99
C GLN A 104 -14.11 0.46 23.63
N ILE A 105 -12.78 0.33 23.60
CA ILE A 105 -11.86 1.34 24.14
C ILE A 105 -12.01 2.66 23.36
N ILE A 106 -12.01 2.61 22.03
CA ILE A 106 -12.18 3.80 21.17
C ILE A 106 -13.51 4.51 21.48
N ARG A 107 -14.61 3.76 21.54
CA ARG A 107 -15.94 4.34 21.87
C ARG A 107 -15.99 4.91 23.28
N SER A 108 -15.33 4.26 24.24
CA SER A 108 -15.22 4.75 25.62
C SER A 108 -14.47 6.08 25.68
N ILE A 109 -13.28 6.18 25.09
CA ILE A 109 -12.49 7.42 25.03
C ILE A 109 -13.30 8.53 24.34
N SER A 110 -13.93 8.23 23.20
CA SER A 110 -14.73 9.18 22.45
C SER A 110 -15.93 9.71 23.25
N SER A 111 -16.63 8.83 23.97
CA SER A 111 -17.77 9.24 24.81
C SER A 111 -17.35 10.11 26.01
N LYS A 112 -16.16 9.90 26.56
CA LYS A 112 -15.61 10.67 27.68
C LYS A 112 -15.04 12.01 27.22
N GLY A 113 -14.62 12.13 25.96
CA GLY A 113 -13.90 13.29 25.45
C GLY A 113 -12.48 13.46 25.99
N GLN A 114 -11.96 12.45 26.70
CA GLN A 114 -10.64 12.45 27.34
C GLN A 114 -10.16 11.01 27.56
N TRP A 115 -8.85 10.83 27.71
CA TRP A 115 -8.21 9.54 27.99
C TRP A 115 -7.22 9.68 29.15
N ASN A 116 -6.88 8.55 29.77
CA ASN A 116 -5.84 8.46 30.80
C ASN A 116 -4.80 7.37 30.48
N VAL A 117 -3.78 7.24 31.33
CA VAL A 117 -2.70 6.25 31.15
C VAL A 117 -3.20 4.82 31.02
N ALA A 118 -4.31 4.45 31.69
CA ALA A 118 -4.88 3.12 31.57
C ALA A 118 -5.54 2.90 30.21
N ASP A 119 -6.24 3.90 29.66
CA ASP A 119 -6.77 3.85 28.30
C ASP A 119 -5.64 3.69 27.27
N LEU A 120 -4.55 4.45 27.43
CA LEU A 120 -3.37 4.40 26.55
C LEU A 120 -2.69 3.01 26.56
N GLU A 121 -2.43 2.44 27.75
CA GLU A 121 -1.86 1.10 27.85
C GLU A 121 -2.81 0.01 27.35
N ALA A 122 -4.13 0.20 27.47
CA ALA A 122 -5.11 -0.71 26.90
C ALA A 122 -5.04 -0.71 25.36
N VAL A 123 -5.02 0.46 24.71
CA VAL A 123 -4.86 0.57 23.25
C VAL A 123 -3.56 -0.08 22.79
N LYS A 124 -2.45 0.27 23.44
CA LYS A 124 -1.12 -0.31 23.16
C LYS A 124 -1.10 -1.83 23.25
N SER A 125 -1.71 -2.39 24.30
CA SER A 125 -1.81 -3.83 24.50
C SER A 125 -2.59 -4.53 23.38
N VAL A 126 -3.69 -3.92 22.90
CA VAL A 126 -4.43 -4.50 21.76
C VAL A 126 -3.61 -4.47 20.48
N TYR A 127 -2.97 -3.33 20.17
CA TYR A 127 -2.12 -3.21 18.97
C TYR A 127 -0.93 -4.16 18.98
N ALA A 128 -0.22 -4.28 20.10
CA ALA A 128 0.94 -5.18 20.22
C ALA A 128 0.59 -6.66 20.02
N ARG A 129 -0.67 -7.06 20.30
CA ARG A 129 -1.13 -8.44 20.15
C ARG A 129 -1.49 -8.82 18.71
N ARG A 130 -1.85 -7.86 17.85
CA ARG A 130 -2.52 -8.18 16.56
C ARG A 130 -2.06 -7.38 15.35
N TYR A 131 -1.48 -6.22 15.56
CA TYR A 131 -1.04 -5.30 14.52
C TYR A 131 0.45 -4.95 14.69
N SER A 132 0.97 -4.09 13.81
CA SER A 132 2.23 -3.38 14.07
C SER A 132 2.09 -2.63 15.39
N ALA A 133 3.00 -2.89 16.34
CA ALA A 133 2.94 -2.24 17.63
C ALA A 133 3.04 -0.71 17.45
N LEU A 134 2.05 0.00 17.98
CA LEU A 134 1.96 1.44 17.99
C LEU A 134 2.77 1.96 19.21
N HIS A 135 3.66 2.92 18.97
CA HIS A 135 4.59 3.41 19.99
C HIS A 135 4.65 4.93 20.00
N GLY A 136 5.08 5.48 21.14
CA GLY A 136 5.41 6.90 21.28
C GLY A 136 4.24 7.82 20.92
N GLU A 137 4.55 8.89 20.20
CA GLU A 137 3.60 9.95 19.84
C GLU A 137 2.40 9.45 19.04
N ALA A 138 2.57 8.43 18.19
CA ALA A 138 1.47 7.91 17.38
C ALA A 138 0.34 7.32 18.23
N LEU A 139 0.68 6.69 19.37
CA LEU A 139 -0.30 6.17 20.32
C LEU A 139 -1.04 7.30 21.04
N THR A 140 -0.33 8.35 21.42
CA THR A 140 -0.92 9.56 22.02
C THR A 140 -1.85 10.26 21.03
N HIS A 141 -1.40 10.48 19.79
CA HIS A 141 -2.21 11.09 18.74
C HIS A 141 -3.47 10.28 18.42
N LEU A 142 -3.40 8.94 18.46
CA LEU A 142 -4.58 8.09 18.31
C LEU A 142 -5.58 8.31 19.47
N CYS A 143 -5.11 8.35 20.71
CA CYS A 143 -5.97 8.59 21.87
C CYS A 143 -6.59 10.00 21.85
N ASP A 144 -5.81 11.02 21.47
CA ASP A 144 -6.28 12.39 21.27
C ASP A 144 -7.34 12.47 20.17
N ALA A 145 -7.12 11.79 19.04
CA ALA A 145 -8.09 11.69 17.97
C ALA A 145 -9.38 11.01 18.44
N CYS A 146 -9.29 9.95 19.23
CA CYS A 146 -10.46 9.29 19.82
C CYS A 146 -11.23 10.25 20.74
N ALA A 147 -10.53 10.96 21.62
CA ALA A 147 -11.12 11.92 22.55
C ALA A 147 -11.80 13.09 21.82
N GLN A 148 -11.25 13.50 20.68
CA GLN A 148 -11.75 14.60 19.87
C GLN A 148 -12.37 14.11 18.54
N ALA A 149 -13.01 12.93 18.54
CA ALA A 149 -13.45 12.25 17.30
C ALA A 149 -14.29 13.12 16.36
N SER A 150 -15.18 13.97 16.92
CA SER A 150 -16.00 14.89 16.13
C SER A 150 -15.16 15.96 15.41
N GLN A 151 -14.16 16.53 16.10
CA GLN A 151 -13.26 17.51 15.53
C GLN A 151 -12.33 16.87 14.51
N PHE A 152 -11.75 15.71 14.86
CA PHE A 152 -10.94 14.91 13.95
C PHE A 152 -11.70 14.62 12.65
N GLY A 153 -12.94 14.12 12.74
CA GLY A 153 -13.73 13.76 11.57
C GLY A 153 -14.06 14.93 10.65
N ARG A 154 -14.26 16.14 11.21
CA ARG A 154 -14.43 17.36 10.40
C ARG A 154 -13.15 17.72 9.67
N GLN A 155 -12.04 17.82 10.41
CA GLN A 155 -10.73 18.15 9.85
C GLN A 155 -10.29 17.12 8.80
N TYR A 156 -10.54 15.84 9.04
CA TYR A 156 -10.14 14.78 8.12
C TYR A 156 -10.79 14.95 6.74
N VAL A 157 -12.11 15.17 6.67
CA VAL A 157 -12.80 15.37 5.39
C VAL A 157 -12.33 16.64 4.67
N GLU A 158 -12.14 17.74 5.41
CA GLU A 158 -11.62 19.00 4.86
C GLU A 158 -10.22 18.82 4.23
N VAL A 159 -9.35 18.08 4.90
CA VAL A 159 -8.01 17.80 4.43
C VAL A 159 -8.03 16.85 3.23
N LEU A 160 -8.91 15.84 3.21
CA LEU A 160 -9.08 14.97 2.06
C LEU A 160 -9.56 15.74 0.82
N GLN A 161 -10.48 16.70 0.98
CA GLN A 161 -10.90 17.59 -0.09
C GLN A 161 -9.75 18.45 -0.62
N SER A 162 -8.94 19.00 0.29
CA SER A 162 -7.77 19.81 -0.06
C SER A 162 -6.71 18.97 -0.79
N TYR A 163 -6.46 17.74 -0.33
CA TYR A 163 -5.56 16.79 -0.98
C TYR A 163 -6.04 16.38 -2.37
N TYR A 164 -7.35 16.16 -2.53
CA TYR A 164 -7.94 15.91 -3.83
C TYR A 164 -7.67 17.05 -4.81
N GLN A 165 -7.97 18.28 -4.41
CA GLN A 165 -7.80 19.46 -5.26
C GLN A 165 -6.33 19.78 -5.57
N ALA A 166 -5.43 19.62 -4.59
CA ALA A 166 -4.02 20.01 -4.73
C ALA A 166 -3.16 19.00 -5.51
N PHE A 167 -3.62 17.76 -5.63
CA PHE A 167 -2.83 16.68 -6.22
C PHE A 167 -3.67 15.61 -6.90
N PHE A 168 -4.64 15.01 -6.19
CA PHE A 168 -5.21 13.76 -6.67
C PHE A 168 -6.14 13.92 -7.87
N ALA A 169 -6.77 15.08 -8.10
CA ALA A 169 -7.66 15.28 -9.25
C ALA A 169 -6.93 15.09 -10.58
N GLU A 170 -5.77 15.71 -10.76
CA GLU A 170 -4.92 15.55 -11.96
C GLU A 170 -4.36 14.11 -12.04
N GLU A 171 -3.95 13.57 -10.90
CA GLU A 171 -3.43 12.21 -10.80
C GLU A 171 -4.50 11.15 -11.15
N GLU A 172 -5.75 11.36 -10.74
CA GLU A 172 -6.91 10.52 -11.00
C GLU A 172 -7.16 10.38 -12.51
N GLU A 173 -7.17 11.51 -13.23
CA GLU A 173 -7.30 11.54 -14.68
C GLU A 173 -6.15 10.77 -15.35
N ARG A 174 -4.91 11.01 -14.88
CA ARG A 174 -3.70 10.37 -15.41
C ARG A 174 -3.70 8.85 -15.24
N ILE A 175 -4.11 8.34 -14.06
CA ILE A 175 -4.04 6.89 -13.77
C ILE A 175 -5.25 6.11 -14.28
N ARG A 176 -6.39 6.75 -14.51
CA ARG A 176 -7.64 6.09 -14.98
C ARG A 176 -7.45 5.16 -16.18
N PRO A 177 -6.77 5.55 -17.29
CA PRO A 177 -6.54 4.64 -18.41
C PRO A 177 -5.66 3.44 -18.02
N VAL A 178 -4.68 3.63 -17.14
CA VAL A 178 -3.78 2.56 -16.65
C VAL A 178 -4.55 1.56 -15.80
N LEU A 179 -5.42 2.03 -14.89
CA LEU A 179 -6.28 1.18 -14.07
C LEU A 179 -7.21 0.31 -14.92
N LYS A 180 -7.83 0.92 -15.94
CA LYS A 180 -8.72 0.22 -16.87
C LYS A 180 -7.97 -0.87 -17.64
N LYS A 181 -6.83 -0.53 -18.26
CA LYS A 181 -5.99 -1.47 -19.02
C LYS A 181 -5.50 -2.62 -18.13
N GLY A 182 -5.00 -2.30 -16.93
CA GLY A 182 -4.54 -3.30 -15.96
C GLY A 182 -5.63 -4.28 -15.54
N MET A 183 -6.87 -3.81 -15.38
CA MET A 183 -8.01 -4.69 -15.09
C MET A 183 -8.34 -5.63 -16.25
N GLU A 184 -8.32 -5.12 -17.49
CA GLU A 184 -8.57 -5.91 -18.70
C GLU A 184 -7.50 -7.01 -18.89
N GLU A 185 -6.24 -6.67 -18.64
CA GLU A 185 -5.13 -7.63 -18.67
C GLU A 185 -5.25 -8.69 -17.58
N ALA A 186 -5.59 -8.30 -16.34
CA ALA A 186 -5.79 -9.22 -15.24
C ALA A 186 -6.94 -10.20 -15.51
N ARG A 187 -8.07 -9.72 -16.06
CA ARG A 187 -9.19 -10.57 -16.48
C ARG A 187 -8.79 -11.54 -17.58
N ARG A 188 -7.97 -11.11 -18.54
CA ARG A 188 -7.45 -11.99 -19.60
C ARG A 188 -6.58 -13.11 -19.03
N MET A 189 -5.71 -12.80 -18.07
CA MET A 189 -4.88 -13.80 -17.38
C MET A 189 -5.74 -14.80 -16.60
N ALA A 190 -6.82 -14.34 -15.96
CA ALA A 190 -7.71 -15.19 -15.18
C ALA A 190 -8.44 -16.28 -15.97
N VAL A 191 -8.48 -16.19 -17.32
CA VAL A 191 -9.07 -17.25 -18.17
C VAL A 191 -8.19 -18.50 -18.21
N GLY A 192 -6.87 -18.34 -18.09
CA GLY A 192 -5.90 -19.44 -18.26
C GLY A 192 -5.15 -19.85 -16.99
N LEU A 193 -5.22 -19.04 -15.93
CA LEU A 193 -4.51 -19.27 -14.68
C LEU A 193 -5.47 -19.69 -13.58
N ASP A 194 -5.02 -20.56 -12.68
CA ASP A 194 -5.74 -20.76 -11.42
C ASP A 194 -5.64 -19.50 -10.52
N PRO A 195 -6.54 -19.33 -9.54
CA PRO A 195 -6.55 -18.15 -8.68
C PRO A 195 -5.24 -17.88 -7.93
N ALA A 196 -4.50 -18.91 -7.51
CA ALA A 196 -3.25 -18.74 -6.78
C ALA A 196 -2.13 -18.24 -7.70
N GLU A 197 -2.02 -18.83 -8.89
CA GLU A 197 -1.06 -18.38 -9.91
C GLU A 197 -1.39 -16.97 -10.40
N LEU A 198 -2.67 -16.65 -10.59
CA LEU A 198 -3.13 -15.31 -10.95
C LEU A 198 -2.72 -14.28 -9.88
N VAL A 199 -3.01 -14.54 -8.61
CA VAL A 199 -2.65 -13.64 -7.51
C VAL A 199 -1.14 -13.46 -7.41
N GLU A 200 -0.35 -14.53 -7.54
CA GLU A 200 1.11 -14.44 -7.54
C GLU A 200 1.61 -13.55 -8.68
N ARG A 201 1.04 -13.70 -9.87
CA ARG A 201 1.43 -12.90 -11.05
C ARG A 201 1.05 -11.42 -10.89
N LEU A 202 -0.19 -11.12 -10.50
CA LEU A 202 -0.70 -9.75 -10.31
C LEU A 202 0.04 -9.01 -9.18
N SER A 203 0.43 -9.74 -8.14
CA SER A 203 1.12 -9.17 -6.99
C SER A 203 2.64 -9.08 -7.15
N ARG A 204 3.18 -9.44 -8.34
CA ARG A 204 4.62 -9.53 -8.61
C ARG A 204 5.35 -10.45 -7.62
N GLY A 205 4.74 -11.58 -7.28
CA GLY A 205 5.35 -12.66 -6.49
C GLY A 205 4.85 -12.78 -5.06
N VAL A 206 3.64 -12.33 -4.70
CA VAL A 206 3.07 -12.62 -3.38
C VAL A 206 2.21 -13.87 -3.43
N GLN A 207 2.58 -14.87 -2.64
CA GLN A 207 1.79 -16.07 -2.43
C GLN A 207 0.99 -15.92 -1.14
N LEU A 208 -0.34 -15.83 -1.29
CA LEU A 208 -1.26 -15.71 -0.16
C LEU A 208 -1.58 -17.12 0.38
N PRO A 209 -1.33 -17.39 1.68
CA PRO A 209 -1.70 -18.65 2.30
C PRO A 209 -3.22 -18.74 2.29
N LYS A 210 -3.74 -19.97 2.16
CA LYS A 210 -5.17 -20.24 2.34
C LYS A 210 -6.08 -19.51 1.34
N LEU A 211 -5.55 -19.08 0.18
CA LEU A 211 -6.39 -18.54 -0.90
C LEU A 211 -7.51 -19.52 -1.29
N ASN A 212 -7.21 -20.82 -1.25
CA ASN A 212 -8.16 -21.89 -1.53
C ASN A 212 -9.24 -22.07 -0.44
N GLU A 213 -9.04 -21.49 0.76
CA GLU A 213 -10.04 -21.46 1.84
C GLU A 213 -11.01 -20.28 1.66
N LEU A 214 -10.73 -19.33 0.76
CA LEU A 214 -11.65 -18.24 0.46
C LEU A 214 -12.82 -18.74 -0.40
N VAL A 215 -14.00 -18.21 -0.08
CA VAL A 215 -15.23 -18.32 -0.86
C VAL A 215 -15.24 -17.25 -1.95
N GLU A 216 -14.86 -16.01 -1.61
CA GLU A 216 -14.82 -14.88 -2.54
C GLU A 216 -13.54 -14.05 -2.37
N LEU A 217 -12.96 -13.61 -3.48
CA LEU A 217 -11.85 -12.67 -3.53
C LEU A 217 -12.19 -11.50 -4.45
N ASP A 218 -12.25 -10.31 -3.85
CA ASP A 218 -12.49 -9.04 -4.51
C ASP A 218 -11.16 -8.46 -5.02
N LEU A 219 -10.96 -8.43 -6.32
CA LEU A 219 -9.76 -7.93 -6.99
C LEU A 219 -9.98 -6.51 -7.51
N ALA A 220 -9.13 -5.56 -7.12
CA ALA A 220 -9.12 -4.21 -7.68
C ALA A 220 -7.71 -3.75 -8.08
N PRO A 221 -7.55 -3.15 -9.28
CA PRO A 221 -6.27 -2.62 -9.70
C PRO A 221 -5.92 -1.36 -8.89
N SER A 222 -4.63 -1.12 -8.66
CA SER A 222 -4.14 0.14 -8.12
C SER A 222 -2.80 0.54 -8.76
N TYR A 223 -2.66 1.82 -9.12
CA TYR A 223 -1.42 2.37 -9.65
C TYR A 223 -0.39 2.61 -8.52
N TRP A 224 -0.84 3.14 -7.39
CA TRP A 224 0.00 3.56 -6.27
C TRP A 224 0.46 2.41 -5.39
N SER A 225 -0.24 1.28 -5.39
CA SER A 225 0.18 0.09 -4.64
C SER A 225 1.41 -0.62 -5.24
N SER A 226 1.67 -0.47 -6.55
CA SER A 226 2.80 -1.12 -7.23
C SER A 226 4.14 -0.78 -6.56
N PRO A 227 5.04 -1.77 -6.35
CA PRO A 227 4.95 -3.19 -6.71
C PRO A 227 4.43 -4.09 -5.58
N LEU A 228 3.85 -3.49 -4.54
CA LEU A 228 3.28 -4.17 -3.38
C LEU A 228 1.78 -4.44 -3.61
N ILE A 229 1.13 -4.99 -2.59
CA ILE A 229 -0.30 -5.24 -2.57
C ILE A 229 -0.89 -4.72 -1.25
N PHE A 230 -2.19 -4.45 -1.27
CA PHE A 230 -2.97 -4.35 -0.04
C PHE A 230 -3.96 -5.50 0.00
N TYR A 231 -3.97 -6.23 1.11
CA TYR A 231 -4.84 -7.38 1.31
C TYR A 231 -5.57 -7.23 2.63
N ASN A 232 -6.89 -7.36 2.61
CA ASN A 232 -7.72 -7.27 3.82
C ASN A 232 -8.87 -8.28 3.80
N PRO A 233 -9.11 -9.00 4.90
CA PRO A 233 -10.35 -9.74 5.09
C PRO A 233 -11.56 -8.81 5.09
N THR A 234 -12.67 -9.25 4.49
CA THR A 234 -13.93 -8.48 4.42
C THR A 234 -15.13 -9.24 4.98
N GLY A 235 -14.93 -10.50 5.37
CA GLY A 235 -15.99 -11.40 5.82
C GLY A 235 -15.47 -12.81 6.09
N PRO A 236 -16.29 -13.71 6.63
CA PRO A 236 -15.93 -15.12 6.78
C PRO A 236 -15.69 -15.72 5.37
N GLY A 237 -14.46 -16.13 5.09
CA GLY A 237 -14.06 -16.64 3.78
C GLY A 237 -14.07 -15.60 2.66
N ARG A 238 -14.09 -14.29 2.97
CA ARG A 238 -14.08 -13.21 1.98
C ARG A 238 -12.89 -12.29 2.21
N ALA A 239 -12.24 -11.86 1.13
CA ALA A 239 -11.15 -10.91 1.20
C ALA A 239 -11.12 -9.97 0.00
N GLN A 240 -10.44 -8.85 0.16
CA GLN A 240 -10.12 -7.91 -0.90
C GLN A 240 -8.60 -7.86 -1.12
N LEU A 241 -8.19 -7.79 -2.38
CA LEU A 241 -6.81 -7.61 -2.82
C LEU A 241 -6.73 -6.43 -3.81
N LEU A 242 -6.00 -5.39 -3.42
CA LEU A 242 -5.49 -4.39 -4.35
C LEU A 242 -4.17 -4.87 -4.94
N TYR A 243 -4.09 -4.93 -6.27
CA TYR A 243 -2.90 -5.35 -6.99
C TYR A 243 -2.33 -4.23 -7.87
N GLY A 244 -1.01 -4.16 -7.92
CA GLY A 244 -0.28 -3.13 -8.65
C GLY A 244 -0.41 -3.26 -10.18
N VAL A 245 -0.80 -2.19 -10.86
CA VAL A 245 -0.92 -2.14 -12.33
C VAL A 245 -0.04 -1.08 -13.00
N ARG A 246 0.80 -0.37 -12.23
CA ARG A 246 1.78 0.56 -12.79
C ARG A 246 2.67 -0.18 -13.81
N PRO A 247 2.74 0.28 -15.09
CA PRO A 247 3.55 -0.38 -16.09
C PRO A 247 5.04 -0.17 -15.79
N ASP A 248 5.86 -1.16 -16.05
CA ASP A 248 7.30 -0.92 -16.19
C ASP A 248 7.49 -0.33 -17.61
N PRO A 249 8.24 0.76 -17.80
CA PRO A 249 9.24 1.34 -16.90
C PRO A 249 8.75 2.49 -16.00
N ALA A 250 7.45 2.80 -15.97
CA ALA A 250 6.91 3.99 -15.32
C ALA A 250 7.16 4.02 -13.80
N GLY A 251 7.81 5.10 -13.35
CA GLY A 251 7.93 5.42 -11.93
C GLY A 251 6.66 5.99 -11.32
N LEU A 252 6.67 6.19 -10.00
CA LEU A 252 5.66 7.02 -9.32
C LEU A 252 5.78 8.51 -9.69
N VAL A 253 6.95 8.92 -10.17
CA VAL A 253 7.22 10.30 -10.59
C VAL A 253 7.06 10.40 -12.11
N PRO A 254 6.15 11.24 -12.63
CA PRO A 254 6.02 11.49 -14.06
C PRO A 254 7.27 12.16 -14.68
N GLY A 255 7.49 11.95 -15.97
CA GLY A 255 8.49 12.69 -16.77
C GLY A 255 9.94 12.21 -16.67
N GLU A 256 10.19 10.99 -16.17
CA GLU A 256 11.53 10.41 -16.18
C GLU A 256 11.79 9.59 -17.44
N ASN A 257 12.79 10.00 -18.22
CA ASN A 257 13.20 9.30 -19.45
C ASN A 257 13.99 8.00 -19.19
N VAL A 258 14.29 7.69 -17.93
CA VAL A 258 15.02 6.49 -17.53
C VAL A 258 14.07 5.54 -16.84
N PRO A 259 14.06 4.24 -17.22
CA PRO A 259 13.24 3.25 -16.55
C PRO A 259 13.50 3.12 -15.06
N VAL A 260 12.53 3.56 -14.25
CA VAL A 260 12.67 3.56 -12.79
C VAL A 260 12.82 2.12 -12.27
N GLY A 261 12.03 1.19 -12.78
CA GLY A 261 12.16 -0.24 -12.44
C GLY A 261 13.53 -0.82 -12.76
N LEU A 262 14.16 -0.42 -13.87
CA LEU A 262 15.53 -0.84 -14.20
C LEU A 262 16.55 -0.29 -13.20
N VAL A 263 16.43 1.00 -12.86
CA VAL A 263 17.30 1.63 -11.86
C VAL A 263 17.14 0.97 -10.49
N GLU A 264 15.92 0.66 -10.07
CA GLU A 264 15.63 -0.04 -8.81
C GLU A 264 16.25 -1.43 -8.79
N MET A 265 16.11 -2.21 -9.86
CA MET A 265 16.74 -3.52 -10.00
C MET A 265 18.28 -3.42 -9.93
N LEU A 266 18.89 -2.50 -10.67
CA LEU A 266 20.34 -2.31 -10.66
C LEU A 266 20.86 -1.87 -9.28
N LYS A 267 20.18 -0.95 -8.60
CA LYS A 267 20.51 -0.55 -7.22
C LYS A 267 20.39 -1.72 -6.24
N ALA A 268 19.34 -2.53 -6.37
CA ALA A 268 19.15 -3.71 -5.55
C ALA A 268 20.24 -4.78 -5.80
N LEU A 269 20.73 -4.92 -7.03
CA LEU A 269 21.81 -5.85 -7.37
C LEU A 269 23.22 -5.35 -7.03
N ALA A 270 23.43 -4.03 -6.96
CA ALA A 270 24.71 -3.40 -6.62
C ALA A 270 25.07 -3.49 -5.12
N ASP A 271 24.84 -4.65 -4.49
CA ASP A 271 25.24 -4.95 -3.11
C ASP A 271 25.66 -6.43 -2.98
N PRO A 272 26.85 -6.72 -2.43
CA PRO A 272 27.38 -8.07 -2.35
C PRO A 272 26.55 -8.99 -1.42
N THR A 273 25.92 -8.43 -0.38
CA THR A 273 25.07 -9.20 0.54
C THR A 273 23.76 -9.58 -0.13
N ARG A 274 23.13 -8.67 -0.88
CA ARG A 274 21.91 -8.94 -1.66
C ARG A 274 22.17 -10.01 -2.74
N LEU A 275 23.30 -9.97 -3.44
CA LEU A 275 23.68 -11.03 -4.38
C LEU A 275 23.88 -12.39 -3.70
N ARG A 276 24.47 -12.43 -2.50
CA ARG A 276 24.59 -13.67 -1.71
C ARG A 276 23.22 -14.19 -1.28
N ILE A 277 22.30 -13.31 -0.86
CA ILE A 277 20.91 -13.67 -0.54
C ILE A 277 20.25 -14.30 -1.77
N LEU A 278 20.29 -13.63 -2.92
CA LEU A 278 19.70 -14.14 -4.16
C LEU A 278 20.29 -15.51 -4.56
N ARG A 279 21.60 -15.72 -4.37
CA ARG A 279 22.22 -17.03 -4.60
C ARG A 279 21.62 -18.12 -3.71
N TYR A 280 21.40 -17.87 -2.42
CA TYR A 280 20.73 -18.83 -1.55
C TYR A 280 19.28 -19.06 -1.96
N LEU A 281 18.54 -17.99 -2.25
CA LEU A 281 17.14 -18.06 -2.68
C LEU A 281 16.94 -18.74 -4.04
N SER A 282 17.99 -18.77 -4.88
CA SER A 282 17.98 -19.49 -6.16
C SER A 282 18.02 -21.01 -6.02
N GLN A 283 18.47 -21.50 -4.86
CA GLN A 283 18.60 -22.92 -4.54
C GLN A 283 17.37 -23.44 -3.80
N GLU A 284 16.90 -22.67 -2.81
CA GLU A 284 15.70 -23.02 -2.05
C GLU A 284 15.01 -21.79 -1.44
N PRO A 285 13.67 -21.79 -1.33
CA PRO A 285 12.96 -20.77 -0.60
C PRO A 285 13.41 -20.74 0.87
N SER A 286 13.67 -19.56 1.44
CA SER A 286 14.21 -19.42 2.80
C SER A 286 13.53 -18.30 3.60
N THR A 287 13.49 -18.45 4.92
CA THR A 287 13.02 -17.39 5.83
C THR A 287 14.13 -16.39 6.19
N PRO A 288 13.82 -15.17 6.64
CA PRO A 288 14.82 -14.22 7.13
C PRO A 288 15.71 -14.82 8.22
N SER A 289 15.14 -15.62 9.12
CA SER A 289 15.87 -16.30 10.20
C SER A 289 16.88 -17.32 9.67
N GLN A 290 16.49 -18.10 8.65
CA GLN A 290 17.39 -19.07 7.99
C GLN A 290 18.54 -18.36 7.26
N LEU A 291 18.23 -17.29 6.52
CA LEU A 291 19.22 -16.47 5.81
C LEU A 291 20.18 -15.78 6.80
N SER A 292 19.67 -15.23 7.90
CA SER A 292 20.47 -14.64 8.98
C SER A 292 21.51 -15.61 9.53
N ARG A 293 21.10 -16.86 9.83
CA ARG A 293 22.02 -17.91 10.29
C ARG A 293 23.07 -18.27 9.24
N ARG A 294 22.69 -18.44 7.98
CA ARG A 294 23.60 -18.81 6.88
C ARG A 294 24.62 -17.73 6.56
N LEU A 295 24.16 -16.48 6.53
CA LEU A 295 24.99 -15.31 6.19
C LEU A 295 25.78 -14.76 7.38
N ARG A 296 25.46 -15.20 8.61
CA ARG A 296 25.97 -14.65 9.88
C ARG A 296 25.70 -13.14 9.99
N LEU A 297 24.47 -12.75 9.66
CA LEU A 297 23.99 -11.37 9.73
C LEU A 297 22.90 -11.25 10.78
N ARG A 298 22.72 -10.05 11.33
CA ARG A 298 21.57 -9.76 12.20
C ARG A 298 20.27 -9.84 11.40
N ALA A 299 19.21 -10.35 12.00
CA ALA A 299 17.91 -10.50 11.33
C ALA A 299 17.37 -9.18 10.72
N PRO A 300 17.46 -8.00 11.40
CA PRO A 300 17.03 -6.73 10.81
C PRO A 300 17.76 -6.38 9.49
N THR A 301 19.05 -6.69 9.38
CA THR A 301 19.84 -6.46 8.15
C THR A 301 19.33 -7.32 7.00
N VAL A 302 19.02 -8.60 7.26
CA VAL A 302 18.48 -9.50 6.24
C VAL A 302 17.07 -9.07 5.83
N VAL A 303 16.22 -8.66 6.77
CA VAL A 303 14.87 -8.15 6.48
C VAL A 303 14.94 -6.89 5.61
N HIS A 304 15.86 -5.96 5.92
CA HIS A 304 16.09 -4.77 5.12
C HIS A 304 16.50 -5.13 3.68
N HIS A 305 17.48 -6.02 3.50
CA HIS A 305 17.87 -6.48 2.17
C HIS A 305 16.73 -7.19 1.40
N LEU A 306 15.92 -7.99 2.09
CA LEU A 306 14.75 -8.65 1.47
C LEU A 306 13.67 -7.64 1.07
N LYS A 307 13.50 -6.55 1.84
CA LYS A 307 12.61 -5.44 1.48
C LYS A 307 13.06 -4.78 0.17
N ASP A 308 14.34 -4.43 0.05
CA ASP A 308 14.89 -3.83 -1.17
C ASP A 308 14.72 -4.75 -2.39
N LEU A 309 15.06 -6.04 -2.22
CA LEU A 309 14.88 -7.04 -3.28
C LEU A 309 13.41 -7.23 -3.67
N ARG A 310 12.49 -7.12 -2.71
CA ARG A 310 11.05 -7.24 -2.96
C ARG A 310 10.52 -6.02 -3.70
N LEU A 311 10.97 -4.81 -3.36
CA LEU A 311 10.62 -3.58 -4.08
C LEU A 311 11.15 -3.63 -5.52
N ALA A 312 12.35 -4.14 -5.73
CA ALA A 312 12.88 -4.40 -7.07
C ALA A 312 12.20 -5.56 -7.82
N GLY A 313 11.24 -6.28 -7.21
CA GLY A 313 10.55 -7.41 -7.84
C GLY A 313 11.40 -8.65 -8.08
N LEU A 314 12.60 -8.72 -7.49
CA LEU A 314 13.59 -9.80 -7.68
C LEU A 314 13.32 -11.05 -6.82
N VAL A 315 12.43 -10.93 -5.83
CA VAL A 315 12.04 -12.04 -4.96
C VAL A 315 10.53 -12.15 -4.86
N GLN A 316 10.05 -13.39 -4.82
CA GLN A 316 8.70 -13.72 -4.40
C GLN A 316 8.66 -13.97 -2.88
N VAL A 317 7.48 -13.80 -2.29
CA VAL A 317 7.23 -13.95 -0.86
C VAL A 317 5.95 -14.75 -0.62
N ALA A 318 6.08 -15.85 0.11
CA ALA A 318 4.97 -16.60 0.66
C ALA A 318 4.72 -16.15 2.10
N LEU A 319 3.50 -15.67 2.38
CA LEU A 319 3.08 -15.39 3.75
C LEU A 319 2.72 -16.74 4.40
N GLN A 320 3.24 -17.03 5.59
CA GLN A 320 2.88 -18.25 6.32
C GLN A 320 1.83 -17.96 7.41
N VAL A 321 1.10 -19.00 7.82
CA VAL A 321 0.05 -18.92 8.85
C VAL A 321 0.61 -18.46 10.21
N GLU A 322 1.86 -18.79 10.51
CA GLU A 322 2.57 -18.39 11.74
C GLU A 322 3.23 -17.00 11.64
N GLY A 323 3.03 -16.28 10.53
CA GLY A 323 3.52 -14.91 10.32
C GLY A 323 4.95 -14.80 9.80
N GLU A 324 5.75 -15.88 9.78
CA GLU A 324 7.09 -15.86 9.17
C GLU A 324 6.97 -15.85 7.63
N LYS A 325 7.63 -14.88 6.98
CA LYS A 325 7.65 -14.77 5.52
C LYS A 325 8.72 -15.70 4.94
N ARG A 326 8.39 -16.44 3.87
CA ARG A 326 9.36 -17.25 3.13
C ARG A 326 9.60 -16.64 1.76
N TYR A 327 10.87 -16.44 1.40
CA TYR A 327 11.26 -15.77 0.15
C TYR A 327 11.86 -16.77 -0.82
N ALA A 328 11.73 -16.52 -2.12
CA ALA A 328 12.42 -17.26 -3.18
C ALA A 328 12.83 -16.31 -4.33
N LEU A 329 13.79 -16.72 -5.15
CA LEU A 329 14.21 -15.94 -6.32
C LEU A 329 13.11 -15.94 -7.38
N ARG A 330 12.76 -14.75 -7.90
CA ARG A 330 11.85 -14.60 -9.03
C ARG A 330 12.67 -14.50 -10.33
N ARG A 331 12.82 -15.62 -11.03
CA ARG A 331 13.75 -15.72 -12.18
C ARG A 331 13.30 -14.91 -13.38
N GLU A 332 11.99 -14.78 -13.55
CA GLU A 332 11.34 -14.04 -14.62
C GLU A 332 11.72 -12.54 -14.55
N ALA A 333 11.86 -12.01 -13.34
CA ALA A 333 12.26 -10.61 -13.13
C ALA A 333 13.66 -10.31 -13.70
N LEU A 334 14.59 -11.28 -13.63
CA LEU A 334 15.94 -11.13 -14.20
C LEU A 334 15.90 -11.13 -15.74
N GLN A 335 15.00 -11.92 -16.33
CA GLN A 335 14.81 -11.92 -17.79
C GLN A 335 14.19 -10.60 -18.26
N SER A 336 13.17 -10.11 -17.55
CA SER A 336 12.56 -8.80 -17.80
C SER A 336 13.56 -7.66 -17.66
N MET A 337 14.48 -7.73 -16.70
CA MET A 337 15.55 -6.72 -16.55
C MET A 337 16.46 -6.64 -17.78
N ASN A 338 16.91 -7.79 -18.29
CA ASN A 338 17.77 -7.83 -19.48
C ASN A 338 17.04 -7.25 -20.70
N TYR A 339 15.79 -7.66 -20.90
CA TYR A 339 14.94 -7.12 -21.96
C TYR A 339 14.78 -5.59 -21.85
N LEU A 340 14.41 -5.08 -20.66
CA LEU A 340 14.26 -3.64 -20.42
C LEU A 340 15.55 -2.85 -20.66
N LEU A 341 16.71 -3.42 -20.31
CA LEU A 341 18.01 -2.81 -20.55
C LEU A 341 18.32 -2.73 -22.05
N GLU A 342 18.07 -3.81 -22.80
CA GLU A 342 18.27 -3.86 -24.25
C GLU A 342 17.36 -2.85 -24.98
N GLU A 343 16.06 -2.85 -24.68
CA GLU A 343 15.08 -1.92 -25.26
C GLU A 343 15.39 -0.45 -24.94
N PHE A 344 15.82 -0.17 -23.70
CA PHE A 344 16.23 1.19 -23.32
C PHE A 344 17.44 1.67 -24.13
N LEU A 345 18.45 0.82 -24.29
CA LEU A 345 19.64 1.16 -25.07
C LEU A 345 19.37 1.22 -26.58
N ALA A 346 18.38 0.48 -27.07
CA ALA A 346 17.92 0.52 -28.45
C ALA A 346 17.05 1.77 -28.76
N GLY A 347 16.53 2.46 -27.74
CA GLY A 347 15.63 3.60 -27.91
C GLY A 347 14.20 3.20 -28.30
N GLU A 348 13.80 1.97 -27.98
CA GLU A 348 12.50 1.38 -28.36
C GLU A 348 11.44 1.53 -27.25
N LEU A 349 11.85 2.00 -26.07
CA LEU A 349 10.91 2.33 -24.99
C LEU A 349 10.16 3.64 -25.31
N PRO A 350 8.83 3.67 -25.12
CA PRO A 350 8.06 4.89 -25.30
C PRO A 350 8.54 5.96 -24.32
N ASP A 351 8.72 7.20 -24.83
CA ASP A 351 9.01 8.36 -23.99
C ASP A 351 7.93 8.46 -22.90
N ALA A 352 8.36 8.64 -21.64
CA ALA A 352 7.43 8.96 -20.58
C ALA A 352 6.75 10.28 -20.96
N GLU A 353 5.43 10.25 -21.18
CA GLU A 353 4.65 11.45 -21.56
C GLU A 353 5.09 12.63 -20.69
N ALA A 354 5.74 13.61 -21.33
CA ALA A 354 6.21 14.80 -20.64
C ALA A 354 4.96 15.48 -20.05
N PRO A 355 4.96 15.85 -18.76
CA PRO A 355 3.88 16.66 -18.24
C PRO A 355 3.82 17.94 -19.08
N GLU A 356 2.65 18.25 -19.63
CA GLU A 356 2.40 19.59 -20.18
C GLU A 356 2.81 20.60 -19.11
N LYS A 357 3.56 21.62 -19.51
CA LYS A 357 4.15 22.63 -18.61
C LYS A 357 3.08 23.34 -17.78
N SER A 358 2.66 22.75 -16.66
CA SER A 358 1.97 23.47 -15.59
C SER A 358 3.05 24.13 -14.72
N GLY A 359 3.06 25.46 -14.78
CA GLY A 359 4.12 26.30 -14.25
C GLY A 359 4.33 26.16 -12.75
N GLY A 360 5.58 25.97 -12.36
CA GLY A 360 6.02 26.02 -10.96
C GLY A 360 7.49 25.67 -10.86
N ARG A 361 8.38 26.57 -11.30
CA ARG A 361 9.80 26.50 -10.96
C ARG A 361 9.91 26.50 -9.43
N ILE A 362 10.49 25.44 -8.88
CA ILE A 362 11.09 25.47 -7.55
C ILE A 362 12.56 25.78 -7.79
N GLU A 363 12.94 27.04 -7.57
CA GLU A 363 14.33 27.43 -7.29
C GLU A 363 14.63 27.19 -5.80
#